data_AF-A0A182JB54-F1
#
_entry.id   AF-A0A182JB54-F1
#
_cell.length_a   1.000
_cell.length_b   1.000
_cell.length_c   1.000
_cell.angle_alpha   90.00
_cell.angle_beta   90.00
_cell.angle_gamma   90.00
#
_symmetry.space_group_name_H-M   'P 1'
#
loop_
_entity.id
_entity.type
_entity.pdbx_description
1 polymer ?
#
loop_
_entity_poly.entity_id
_entity_poly.type
_entity_poly.pdbx_seq_one_letter_code
_entity_poly.pdbx_strand_id
1 'polypeptide(L)'
;MLFWNIRLVSFIWVVLNAGHLVQARVAQLESVDAEQLNLSCEGTLLAEDLTVSQLHSVELDVTVGLLGGKVHGSLARAGKVKGQTPKVEKKEKKKKKTGRAKRRIQYNRRFSSVVQVYGRRRGPNANSA
;
A
#
# COMPACT_ATOMS: atom_id res chain seq x y z
N MET A 1 45.24 18.27 -14.30
CA MET A 1 44.40 19.09 -13.39
C MET A 1 43.66 20.11 -14.24
N LEU A 2 42.54 19.73 -14.86
CA LEU A 2 41.64 20.61 -15.61
C LEU A 2 40.22 20.08 -15.36
N PHE A 3 39.66 20.42 -14.20
CA PHE A 3 38.34 19.99 -13.73
C PHE A 3 37.26 21.05 -14.03
N TRP A 4 37.48 21.89 -15.04
CA TRP A 4 36.58 22.95 -15.45
C TRP A 4 36.45 22.88 -16.97
N ASN A 5 35.34 22.33 -17.48
CA ASN A 5 34.54 22.91 -18.58
C ASN A 5 33.53 21.94 -19.24
N ILE A 6 33.13 20.82 -18.62
CA ILE A 6 32.13 19.94 -19.26
C ILE A 6 30.72 20.55 -19.23
N ARG A 7 30.39 21.35 -18.21
CA ARG A 7 29.05 21.96 -18.08
C ARG A 7 28.78 23.13 -19.04
N LEU A 8 29.79 23.94 -19.38
CA LEU A 8 29.59 25.12 -20.24
C LEU A 8 29.46 24.74 -21.73
N VAL A 9 30.18 23.71 -22.17
CA VAL A 9 30.11 23.21 -23.56
C VAL A 9 28.75 22.54 -23.82
N SER A 10 28.18 21.87 -22.81
CA SER A 10 26.82 21.34 -22.90
C SER A 10 25.77 22.47 -22.96
N PHE A 11 25.95 23.55 -22.20
CA PHE A 11 25.02 24.69 -22.19
C PHE A 11 25.01 25.46 -23.51
N ILE A 12 26.18 25.67 -24.14
CA ILE A 12 26.28 26.33 -25.45
C ILE A 12 25.73 25.43 -26.58
N TRP A 13 25.90 24.10 -26.49
CA TRP A 13 25.32 23.17 -27.47
C TRP A 13 23.79 23.05 -27.36
N VAL A 14 23.23 23.20 -26.16
CA VAL A 14 21.78 23.29 -25.92
C VAL A 14 21.20 24.57 -26.51
N VAL A 15 21.90 25.71 -26.39
CA VAL A 15 21.46 26.99 -26.99
C VAL A 15 21.57 26.99 -28.53
N LEU A 16 22.50 26.22 -29.10
CA LEU A 16 22.71 26.10 -30.55
C LEU A 16 21.75 25.14 -31.27
N ASN A 17 20.90 24.39 -30.55
CA ASN A 17 19.89 23.52 -31.15
C ASN A 17 18.47 23.84 -30.64
N ALA A 18 18.01 25.05 -30.91
CA ALA A 18 16.68 25.57 -30.55
C ALA A 18 15.49 24.89 -31.27
N GLY A 19 15.67 23.70 -31.86
CA GLY A 19 14.66 22.99 -32.64
C GLY A 19 14.35 21.57 -32.16
N HIS A 20 14.93 21.11 -31.05
CA HIS A 20 14.60 19.78 -30.52
C HIS A 20 13.42 19.84 -29.57
N LEU A 21 12.51 18.87 -29.74
CA LEU A 21 11.39 18.64 -28.83
C LEU A 21 11.92 18.31 -27.44
N VAL A 22 11.37 18.98 -26.42
CA VAL A 22 11.79 18.83 -25.03
C VAL A 22 11.69 17.37 -24.59
N GLN A 23 10.59 16.69 -24.96
CA GLN A 23 10.35 15.28 -24.64
C GLN A 23 11.40 14.35 -25.22
N ALA A 24 11.78 14.53 -26.49
CA ALA A 24 12.81 13.70 -27.14
C ALA A 24 14.18 13.87 -26.48
N ARG A 25 14.50 15.07 -26.00
CA ARG A 25 15.77 15.33 -25.32
C ARG A 25 15.81 14.73 -23.92
N VAL A 26 14.72 14.84 -23.17
CA VAL A 26 14.61 14.24 -21.82
C VAL A 26 14.62 12.71 -21.92
N ALA A 27 13.92 12.13 -22.89
CA ALA A 27 13.94 10.69 -23.17
C ALA A 27 15.36 10.15 -23.41
N GLN A 28 16.16 10.86 -24.21
CA GLN A 28 17.57 10.49 -24.46
C GLN A 28 18.45 10.55 -23.21
N LEU A 29 18.24 11.54 -22.34
CA LEU A 29 19.05 11.71 -21.13
C LEU A 29 18.72 10.66 -20.07
N GLU A 30 17.44 10.37 -19.88
CA GLU A 30 16.94 9.43 -18.88
C GLU A 30 17.00 7.97 -19.36
N SER A 31 17.30 7.73 -20.64
CA SER A 31 17.25 6.39 -21.27
C SER A 31 15.88 5.71 -21.12
N VAL A 32 14.81 6.51 -21.13
CA VAL A 32 13.41 6.06 -21.04
C VAL A 32 12.70 6.38 -22.34
N ASP A 33 11.78 5.53 -22.75
CA ASP A 33 11.00 5.74 -23.97
C ASP A 33 10.10 6.98 -23.84
N ALA A 34 9.96 7.75 -24.92
CA ALA A 34 9.26 9.05 -24.90
C ALA A 34 7.79 8.92 -24.48
N GLU A 35 7.16 7.78 -24.80
CA GLU A 35 5.77 7.46 -24.47
C GLU A 35 5.52 7.23 -22.97
N GLN A 36 6.57 6.95 -22.20
CA GLN A 36 6.46 6.66 -20.76
C GLN A 36 6.67 7.91 -19.89
N LEU A 37 7.05 9.03 -20.51
CA LEU A 37 7.39 10.29 -19.86
C LEU A 37 6.22 11.27 -19.93
N ASN A 38 5.76 11.73 -18.77
CA ASN A 38 4.86 12.87 -18.66
C ASN A 38 5.67 14.06 -18.14
N LEU A 39 5.75 15.14 -18.92
CA LEU A 39 6.42 16.38 -18.54
C LEU A 39 5.40 17.40 -18.05
N SER A 40 5.65 18.02 -16.89
CA SER A 40 4.87 19.15 -16.40
C SER A 40 5.74 20.35 -16.05
N CYS A 41 5.22 21.54 -16.32
CA CYS A 41 5.80 22.83 -15.94
C CYS A 41 4.78 23.57 -15.07
N GLU A 42 5.16 23.94 -13.84
CA GLU A 42 4.30 24.65 -12.88
C GLU A 42 2.92 23.97 -12.68
N GLY A 43 2.90 22.63 -12.73
CA GLY A 43 1.68 21.82 -12.58
C GLY A 43 0.81 21.71 -13.84
N THR A 44 1.23 22.26 -14.97
CA THR A 44 0.56 22.08 -16.28
C THR A 44 1.29 21.05 -17.14
N LEU A 45 0.55 20.10 -17.72
CA LEU A 45 1.13 19.11 -18.62
C LEU A 45 1.55 19.77 -19.94
N LEU A 46 2.78 19.47 -20.36
CA LEU A 46 3.34 19.98 -21.60
C LEU A 46 2.90 19.11 -22.78
N ALA A 47 2.59 19.74 -23.91
CA ALA A 47 2.33 19.06 -25.17
C ALA A 47 3.63 18.51 -25.79
N GLU A 48 3.52 17.41 -26.54
CA GLU A 48 4.64 16.65 -27.11
C GLU A 48 5.49 17.46 -28.11
N ASP A 49 4.89 18.49 -28.71
CA ASP A 49 5.51 19.34 -29.74
C ASP A 49 6.20 20.61 -29.19
N LEU A 50 6.32 20.74 -27.86
CA LEU A 50 6.88 21.96 -27.27
C LEU A 50 8.42 21.99 -27.37
N THR A 51 8.91 23.15 -27.79
CA THR A 51 10.35 23.45 -27.86
C THR A 51 10.83 24.15 -26.59
N VAL A 52 12.12 24.04 -26.30
CA VAL A 52 12.74 24.62 -25.09
C VAL A 52 12.53 26.14 -24.99
N SER A 53 12.42 26.83 -26.13
CA SER A 53 12.20 28.29 -26.19
C SER A 53 10.80 28.73 -25.79
N GLN A 54 9.83 27.80 -25.74
CA GLN A 54 8.43 28.07 -25.40
C GLN A 54 8.11 27.75 -23.93
N LEU A 55 9.10 27.36 -23.13
CA LEU A 55 8.92 27.07 -21.72
C LEU A 55 8.82 28.35 -20.89
N HIS A 56 7.81 28.42 -20.04
CA HIS A 56 7.56 29.57 -19.17
C HIS A 56 8.47 29.61 -17.93
N SER A 57 8.99 28.46 -17.51
CA SER A 57 9.80 28.34 -16.30
C SER A 57 11.08 27.52 -16.56
N VAL A 58 12.03 27.63 -15.63
CA VAL A 58 13.32 26.90 -15.66
C VAL A 58 13.20 25.50 -15.04
N GLU A 59 12.09 25.21 -14.34
CA GLU A 59 11.87 23.95 -13.61
C GLU A 59 10.89 23.04 -14.36
N LEU A 60 11.27 21.77 -14.52
CA LEU A 60 10.45 20.76 -15.20
C LEU A 60 10.32 19.52 -14.31
N ASP A 61 9.08 19.12 -14.09
CA ASP A 61 8.75 17.88 -13.39
C ASP A 61 8.60 16.75 -14.40
N VAL A 62 9.36 15.67 -14.19
CA VAL A 62 9.34 14.48 -15.05
C VAL A 62 8.69 13.34 -14.28
N THR A 63 7.57 12.84 -14.79
CA THR A 63 6.85 11.70 -14.19
C THR A 63 6.94 10.49 -15.11
N VAL A 64 7.58 9.42 -14.64
CA VAL A 64 7.66 8.14 -15.37
C VAL A 64 6.46 7.28 -14.97
N GLY A 65 5.66 6.88 -15.95
CA GLY A 65 4.57 5.93 -15.73
C GLY A 65 5.14 4.55 -15.39
N LEU A 66 5.00 4.11 -14.14
CA LEU A 66 5.40 2.74 -13.77
C LEU A 66 4.54 1.72 -14.55
N LEU A 67 5.21 0.76 -15.20
CA LEU A 67 4.58 -0.40 -15.85
C LEU A 67 3.97 -1.31 -14.78
N GLY A 68 2.78 -0.94 -14.32
CA GLY A 68 2.10 -1.57 -13.19
C GLY A 68 0.71 -0.99 -12.96
N GLY A 69 0.02 -0.64 -14.05
CA GLY A 69 -1.37 -0.18 -14.01
C GLY A 69 -2.29 -1.13 -13.24
N LYS A 70 -3.43 -0.59 -12.80
CA LYS A 70 -4.59 -1.25 -12.18
C LYS A 70 -4.42 -2.77 -11.95
N VAL A 71 -4.00 -3.15 -10.74
CA VAL A 71 -3.76 -4.53 -10.34
C VAL A 71 -5.00 -5.41 -10.62
N HIS A 72 -4.79 -6.51 -11.37
CA HIS A 72 -5.85 -7.45 -11.71
C HIS A 72 -6.15 -8.38 -10.52
N GLY A 73 -7.02 -7.90 -9.64
CA GLY A 73 -7.59 -8.66 -8.54
C GLY A 73 -8.92 -8.02 -8.17
N SER A 74 -10.03 -8.71 -8.45
CA SER A 74 -11.34 -8.13 -8.16
C SER A 74 -11.62 -8.13 -6.65
N LEU A 75 -11.92 -6.95 -6.10
CA LEU A 75 -12.47 -6.80 -4.75
C LEU A 75 -13.89 -7.38 -4.61
N ALA A 76 -14.44 -7.98 -5.68
CA ALA A 76 -15.78 -8.53 -5.77
C ALA A 76 -16.11 -9.59 -4.70
N ARG A 77 -15.10 -10.20 -4.08
CA ARG A 77 -15.27 -11.21 -3.02
C ARG A 77 -15.06 -10.67 -1.60
N ALA A 78 -14.76 -9.39 -1.44
CA ALA A 78 -14.56 -8.79 -0.12
C ALA A 78 -15.85 -8.92 0.72
N GLY A 79 -15.74 -9.51 1.91
CA GLY A 79 -16.86 -9.62 2.84
C GLY A 79 -17.91 -10.70 2.52
N LYS A 80 -17.76 -11.50 1.45
CA LYS A 80 -18.73 -12.55 1.04
C LYS A 80 -19.16 -13.45 2.20
N VAL A 81 -18.21 -13.95 2.98
CA VAL A 81 -18.47 -14.87 4.10
C VAL A 81 -19.16 -14.18 5.28
N LYS A 82 -18.84 -12.90 5.53
CA LYS A 82 -19.44 -12.12 6.60
C LYS A 82 -20.91 -11.77 6.31
N GLY A 83 -21.27 -11.61 5.03
CA GLY A 83 -22.66 -11.39 4.61
C GLY A 83 -23.50 -12.65 4.49
N GLN A 84 -22.88 -13.78 4.12
CA GLN A 84 -23.58 -15.07 4.01
C GLN A 84 -23.91 -15.70 5.37
N THR A 85 -23.10 -15.43 6.40
CA THR A 85 -23.34 -16.01 7.74
C THR A 85 -24.53 -15.33 8.43
N PRO A 86 -25.52 -16.09 8.94
CA PRO A 86 -26.68 -15.50 9.63
C PRO A 86 -26.21 -14.72 10.85
N LYS A 87 -26.75 -13.51 11.04
CA LYS A 87 -26.38 -12.67 12.17
C LYS A 87 -27.01 -13.19 13.46
N VAL A 88 -26.27 -14.01 14.19
CA VAL A 88 -26.72 -14.51 15.50
C VAL A 88 -26.55 -13.41 16.56
N GLU A 89 -27.66 -13.02 17.18
CA GLU A 89 -27.65 -12.07 18.31
C GLU A 89 -26.96 -12.67 19.53
N LYS A 90 -26.29 -11.81 20.31
CA LYS A 90 -25.66 -12.25 21.55
C LYS A 90 -26.74 -12.49 22.58
N LYS A 91 -26.98 -13.74 22.93
CA LYS A 91 -27.83 -14.12 24.07
C LYS A 91 -27.31 -13.46 25.34
N GLU A 92 -28.22 -12.92 26.16
CA GLU A 92 -27.86 -12.35 27.44
C GLU A 92 -27.30 -13.45 28.36
N LYS A 93 -26.07 -13.25 28.84
CA LYS A 93 -25.40 -14.15 29.79
C LYS A 93 -25.18 -13.39 31.08
N LYS A 94 -25.49 -14.03 32.21
CA LYS A 94 -25.21 -13.48 33.54
C LYS A 94 -23.75 -13.03 33.63
N LYS A 95 -23.53 -11.83 34.19
CA LYS A 95 -22.18 -11.28 34.38
C LYS A 95 -21.32 -12.29 35.14
N LYS A 96 -20.18 -12.68 34.56
CA LYS A 96 -19.24 -13.59 35.22
C LYS A 96 -18.62 -12.85 36.40
N LYS A 97 -18.54 -13.50 37.57
CA LYS A 97 -17.77 -12.98 38.70
C LYS A 97 -16.31 -12.80 38.29
N THR A 98 -15.67 -11.73 38.77
CA THR A 98 -14.28 -11.36 38.46
C THR A 98 -13.40 -11.43 39.71
N GLY A 99 -12.07 -11.34 39.54
CA GLY A 99 -11.10 -11.26 40.65
C GLY A 99 -11.07 -12.49 41.57
N ARG A 100 -10.97 -12.23 42.88
CA ARG A 100 -10.87 -13.26 43.93
C ARG A 100 -12.05 -14.24 43.93
N ALA A 101 -13.27 -13.73 43.71
CA ALA A 101 -14.47 -14.56 43.64
C ALA A 101 -14.39 -15.57 42.48
N LYS A 102 -13.88 -15.15 41.31
CA LYS A 102 -13.65 -16.05 40.16
C LYS A 102 -12.61 -17.12 40.47
N ARG A 103 -11.50 -16.76 41.12
CA ARG A 103 -10.43 -17.69 41.51
C ARG A 103 -10.93 -18.74 42.48
N ARG A 104 -11.74 -18.37 43.48
CA ARG A 104 -12.38 -19.33 44.40
C ARG A 104 -13.26 -20.34 43.66
N ILE A 105 -14.11 -19.87 42.75
CA ILE A 105 -14.96 -20.76 41.93
C ILE A 105 -14.12 -21.70 41.07
N GLN A 106 -13.04 -21.19 40.46
CA GLN A 106 -12.14 -21.98 39.62
C GLN A 106 -11.40 -23.06 40.42
N TYR A 107 -10.92 -22.73 41.62
CA TYR A 107 -10.29 -23.70 42.52
C TYR A 107 -11.28 -24.81 42.91
N ASN A 108 -12.48 -24.41 43.34
CA ASN A 108 -13.51 -25.37 43.73
C ASN A 108 -13.84 -26.32 42.57
N ARG A 109 -14.07 -25.78 41.35
CA ARG A 109 -14.39 -26.57 40.15
C ARG A 109 -13.27 -27.49 39.67
N ARG A 110 -12.00 -27.21 40.01
CA ARG A 110 -10.84 -27.99 39.54
C ARG A 110 -10.37 -29.03 40.55
N PHE A 111 -10.50 -28.71 41.84
CA PHE A 111 -9.84 -29.47 42.90
C PHE A 111 -10.81 -29.94 43.98
N SER A 112 -11.63 -29.05 44.56
CA SER A 112 -12.43 -29.43 45.74
C SER A 112 -13.75 -30.13 45.40
N SER A 113 -14.43 -29.75 44.32
CA SER A 113 -15.72 -30.33 43.91
C SER A 113 -15.57 -31.44 42.88
N VAL A 114 -14.35 -31.89 42.59
CA VAL A 114 -14.08 -32.94 41.60
C VAL A 114 -13.83 -34.24 42.35
N VAL A 115 -14.81 -35.14 42.35
CA VAL A 115 -14.58 -36.54 42.72
C VAL A 115 -13.87 -37.21 41.54
N GLN A 116 -12.74 -37.87 41.79
CA GLN A 116 -12.03 -38.61 40.75
C GLN A 116 -12.87 -39.84 40.37
N VAL A 117 -13.69 -39.67 39.34
CA VAL A 117 -14.41 -40.79 38.73
C VAL A 117 -13.38 -41.68 38.02
N TYR A 118 -13.49 -42.99 38.22
CA TYR A 118 -12.61 -43.97 37.58
C TYR A 118 -12.77 -43.89 36.06
N GLY A 119 -11.65 -43.75 35.32
CA GLY A 119 -11.63 -43.62 33.86
C GLY A 119 -11.00 -42.33 33.34
N ARG A 120 -11.15 -42.05 32.03
CA ARG A 120 -10.52 -40.89 31.38
C ARG A 120 -11.18 -39.58 31.82
N ARG A 121 -10.37 -38.63 32.31
CA ARG A 121 -10.83 -37.30 32.74
C ARG A 121 -11.43 -36.53 31.56
N ARG A 122 -12.69 -36.10 31.68
CA ARG A 122 -13.36 -35.24 30.69
C ARG A 122 -12.85 -33.80 30.79
N GLY A 123 -12.69 -33.16 29.63
CA GLY A 123 -12.25 -31.78 29.54
C GLY A 123 -13.34 -30.78 29.94
N PRO A 124 -12.97 -29.57 30.38
CA PRO A 124 -13.90 -28.55 30.88
C PRO A 124 -14.84 -27.92 29.84
N ASN A 125 -14.65 -28.22 28.55
CA ASN A 125 -15.48 -27.79 27.43
C ASN A 125 -15.81 -28.98 26.51
N ALA A 126 -15.94 -30.17 27.10
CA ALA A 126 -16.48 -31.32 26.38
C ALA A 126 -17.99 -31.13 26.27
N ASN A 127 -18.52 -31.17 25.06
CA ASN A 127 -19.97 -31.21 24.86
C ASN A 127 -20.44 -32.62 25.24
N SER A 128 -21.34 -32.73 26.20
CA SER A 128 -22.09 -33.96 26.42
C SER A 128 -23.03 -34.12 25.23
N ALA A 129 -22.83 -35.18 24.44
CA ALA A 129 -23.80 -35.60 23.44
C ALA A 129 -25.08 -36.09 24.13
#